data_AF-A0A5D3FB82-F1
#
_entry.id   AF-A0A5D3FB82-F1
#
_cell.length_a   1.000
_cell.length_b   1.000
_cell.length_c   1.000
_cell.angle_alpha   90.00
_cell.angle_beta   90.00
_cell.angle_gamma   90.00
#
_symmetry.space_group_name_H-M   'P 1'
#
loop_
_entity.id
_entity.type
_entity.pdbx_description
1 polymer ?
#
loop_
_entity_poly.entity_id
_entity_poly.type
_entity_poly.pdbx_seq_one_letter_code
_entity_poly.pdbx_strand_id
1 'polypeptide(L)'
;MAGSGFLVGPDGVRVEPVELQPVDVAYARRRHRDAKPGDVFFLVTRHGRLLGYCRDIEEVAELVDLRLLHGPDDAAESGGAAG
;
A
#
# COMPACT_ATOMS: atom_id res chain seq x y z
N MET A 1 5.98 -8.00 -17.92
CA MET A 1 6.11 -7.80 -16.46
C MET A 1 4.79 -7.26 -15.97
N ALA A 2 4.08 -8.01 -15.14
CA ALA A 2 2.74 -7.69 -14.69
C ALA A 2 2.80 -6.39 -13.87
N GLY A 3 1.95 -5.42 -14.21
CA GLY A 3 1.87 -4.17 -13.46
C GLY A 3 1.61 -4.48 -11.99
N SER A 4 2.52 -4.08 -11.11
CA SER A 4 2.27 -4.08 -9.68
C SER A 4 1.19 -3.04 -9.43
N GLY A 5 -0.08 -3.49 -9.51
CA GLY A 5 -1.24 -2.68 -9.20
C GLY A 5 -1.13 -2.17 -7.77
N PHE A 6 -1.46 -0.90 -7.58
CA PHE A 6 -1.66 -0.33 -6.26
C PHE A 6 -3.15 -0.15 -6.03
N LEU A 7 -3.55 -0.11 -4.76
CA LEU A 7 -4.89 0.29 -4.38
C LEU A 7 -4.84 1.68 -3.78
N VAL A 8 -5.87 2.46 -4.04
CA VAL A 8 -6.06 3.78 -3.44
C VAL A 8 -7.28 3.76 -2.54
N GLY A 9 -7.22 4.51 -1.46
CA GLY A 9 -8.33 4.72 -0.54
C GLY A 9 -8.61 6.19 -0.31
N PRO A 10 -9.62 6.51 0.51
CA PRO A 10 -9.90 7.89 0.91
C PRO A 10 -8.68 8.51 1.60
N ASP A 11 -8.68 9.84 1.68
CA ASP A 11 -7.63 10.62 2.33
C ASP A 11 -6.22 10.34 1.80
N GLY A 12 -6.11 10.05 0.49
CA GLY A 12 -4.83 9.80 -0.16
C GLY A 12 -4.10 8.57 0.37
N VAL A 13 -4.85 7.59 0.89
CA VAL A 13 -4.30 6.26 1.20
C VAL A 13 -3.87 5.57 -0.08
N ARG A 14 -2.68 4.96 -0.06
CA ARG A 14 -2.17 4.09 -1.12
C ARG A 14 -1.57 2.84 -0.50
N VAL A 15 -1.95 1.68 -1.03
CA VAL A 15 -1.42 0.37 -0.67
C VAL A 15 -0.79 -0.21 -1.92
N GLU A 16 0.50 -0.53 -1.87
CA GLU A 16 1.19 -1.12 -3.01
C GLU A 16 2.10 -2.28 -2.59
N PRO A 17 2.12 -3.39 -3.34
CA PRO A 17 3.09 -4.44 -3.11
C PRO A 17 4.47 -3.95 -3.55
N VAL A 18 5.43 -3.98 -2.64
CA VAL A 18 6.83 -3.61 -2.89
C VAL A 18 7.75 -4.75 -2.52
N GLU A 19 8.81 -4.92 -3.30
CA GLU A 19 9.95 -5.73 -2.90
C GLU A 19 10.86 -4.87 -2.02
N LEU A 20 11.12 -5.31 -0.79
CA LEU A 20 11.94 -4.57 0.16
C LEU A 20 13.35 -4.35 -0.39
N GLN A 21 13.71 -3.09 -0.59
CA GLN A 21 15.09 -2.71 -0.87
C GLN A 21 15.89 -2.65 0.44
N PRO A 22 17.23 -2.71 0.40
CA PRO A 22 18.04 -2.63 1.62
C PRO A 22 17.75 -1.43 2.52
N VAL A 23 17.30 -0.31 1.94
CA VAL A 23 16.90 0.90 2.67
C VAL A 23 15.57 0.73 3.42
N ASP A 24 14.64 -0.07 2.90
CA ASP A 24 13.31 -0.29 3.47
C ASP A 24 13.34 -1.28 4.63
N VAL A 25 14.28 -2.23 4.59
CA VAL A 25 14.46 -3.29 5.60
C VAL A 25 14.60 -2.72 7.01
N ALA A 26 15.26 -1.57 7.18
CA ALA A 26 15.40 -0.94 8.50
C ALA A 26 14.04 -0.53 9.09
N TYR A 27 13.09 -0.09 8.25
CA TYR A 27 11.74 0.28 8.67
C TYR A 27 10.87 -0.97 8.87
N ALA A 28 10.91 -1.92 7.94
CA ALA A 28 10.19 -3.18 8.06
C ALA A 28 10.59 -3.95 9.33
N ARG A 29 11.89 -3.98 9.68
CA ARG A 29 12.41 -4.65 10.88
C ARG A 29 11.94 -4.09 12.21
N ARG A 30 11.35 -2.89 12.24
CA ARG A 30 10.75 -2.35 13.47
C ARG A 30 9.58 -3.22 13.95
N ARG A 31 8.80 -3.78 13.02
CA ARG A 31 7.67 -4.67 13.30
C ARG A 31 7.98 -6.13 12.95
N HIS A 32 8.78 -6.37 11.91
CA HIS A 32 9.10 -7.69 11.37
C HIS A 32 10.60 -7.99 11.45
N ARG A 33 11.08 -8.46 12.61
CA ARG A 33 12.53 -8.62 12.86
C ARG A 33 13.26 -9.50 11.84
N ASP A 34 12.56 -10.43 11.23
CA ASP A 34 13.05 -11.38 10.23
C ASP A 34 13.03 -10.85 8.80
N ALA A 35 12.53 -9.63 8.55
CA ALA A 35 12.47 -9.02 7.22
C ALA A 35 13.85 -8.90 6.55
N LYS A 36 13.88 -9.18 5.25
CA LYS A 36 15.09 -9.28 4.42
C LYS A 36 14.90 -8.53 3.09
N PRO A 37 15.99 -8.08 2.45
CA PRO A 37 15.90 -7.59 1.08
C PRO A 37 15.32 -8.67 0.17
N GLY A 38 14.46 -8.29 -0.76
CA GLY A 38 13.78 -9.21 -1.66
C GLY A 38 12.45 -9.77 -1.14
N ASP A 39 12.13 -9.60 0.16
CA ASP A 39 10.80 -9.95 0.67
C ASP A 39 9.75 -9.00 0.08
N VAL A 40 8.56 -9.53 -0.23
CA VAL A 40 7.43 -8.72 -0.71
C VAL A 40 6.55 -8.30 0.47
N PHE A 41 6.28 -7.00 0.56
CA PHE A 41 5.44 -6.38 1.59
C PHE A 41 4.41 -5.47 0.96
N PHE A 42 3.34 -5.16 1.69
CA PHE A 42 2.45 -4.06 1.35
C PHE A 42 2.99 -2.77 1.99
N LEU A 43 3.39 -1.83 1.15
CA LEU A 43 3.70 -0.46 1.56
C LEU A 43 2.39 0.32 1.67
N VAL A 44 2.09 0.79 2.87
CA VAL A 44 0.91 1.62 3.13
C VAL A 44 1.36 3.06 3.36
N THR A 45 0.84 3.97 2.56
CA THR A 45 1.08 5.42 2.70
C THR A 45 -0.22 6.20 2.79
N ARG A 46 -0.19 7.39 3.40
CA ARG A 46 -1.29 8.35 3.41
C ARG A 46 -0.76 9.74 3.07
N HIS A 47 -1.28 10.34 2.00
CA HIS A 47 -0.75 11.59 1.44
C HIS A 47 0.78 11.54 1.22
N GLY A 48 1.29 10.39 0.77
CA GLY A 48 2.73 10.16 0.54
C GLY A 48 3.57 9.94 1.81
N ARG A 49 2.97 9.93 3.01
CA ARG A 49 3.66 9.61 4.25
C ARG A 49 3.54 8.13 4.58
N LEU A 50 4.65 7.48 4.92
CA LEU A 50 4.69 6.09 5.35
C LEU A 50 3.82 5.87 6.60
N LEU A 51 2.84 4.97 6.50
CA LEU A 51 2.10 4.44 7.64
C LEU A 51 2.73 3.12 8.13
N GLY A 52 3.12 2.24 7.21
CA GLY A 52 3.75 0.98 7.58
C GLY A 52 4.15 0.10 6.39
N TYR A 53 4.99 -0.87 6.71
CA TYR A 53 5.24 -2.05 5.89
C TYR A 53 4.47 -3.20 6.53
N CYS A 54 3.49 -3.75 5.82
CA CYS A 54 2.62 -4.82 6.28
C CYS A 54 2.96 -6.12 5.54
N ARG A 55 3.10 -7.23 6.26
CA ARG A 55 3.44 -8.53 5.67
C ARG A 55 2.26 -9.19 4.97
N ASP A 56 1.05 -8.92 5.46
CA ASP A 56 -0.18 -9.52 4.99
C ASP A 56 -1.34 -8.51 5.03
N ILE A 57 -2.49 -8.95 4.54
CA ILE A 57 -3.70 -8.14 4.44
C ILE A 57 -4.33 -7.81 5.80
N GLU A 58 -4.09 -8.65 6.81
CA GLU A 58 -4.62 -8.45 8.16
C GLU A 58 -3.94 -7.23 8.80
N GLU A 59 -2.63 -7.10 8.61
CA GLU A 59 -1.89 -5.91 9.04
C GLU A 59 -2.25 -4.65 8.25
N VAL A 60 -2.60 -4.77 6.97
CA VAL A 60 -3.13 -3.62 6.20
C VAL A 60 -4.46 -3.15 6.80
N ALA A 61 -5.33 -4.08 7.21
CA ALA A 61 -6.60 -3.78 7.86
C ALA A 61 -6.45 -3.07 9.22
N GLU A 62 -5.32 -3.25 9.91
CA GLU A 62 -5.01 -2.47 11.13
C GLU A 62 -4.78 -0.99 10.85
N LEU A 63 -4.35 -0.64 9.62
CA LEU A 63 -4.00 0.74 9.24
C LEU A 63 -5.10 1.45 8.45
N VAL A 64 -5.88 0.72 7.65
CA VAL A 64 -6.86 1.28 6.72
C VAL A 64 -8.12 0.39 6.59
N ASP A 65 -9.26 0.98 6.23
CA ASP A 65 -10.46 0.19 5.90
C ASP A 65 -10.35 -0.37 4.48
N LEU A 66 -10.13 -1.68 4.38
CA LEU A 66 -9.96 -2.40 3.11
C LEU A 66 -11.15 -2.24 2.15
N ARG A 67 -12.36 -2.01 2.67
CA ARG A 67 -13.58 -1.88 1.85
C ARG A 67 -13.62 -0.58 1.05
N LEU A 68 -12.80 0.38 1.45
CA LEU A 68 -12.70 1.69 0.80
C LEU A 68 -11.55 1.72 -0.23
N LEU A 69 -10.75 0.65 -0.31
CA LEU A 69 -9.69 0.51 -1.28
C LEU A 69 -10.25 0.12 -2.64
N HIS A 70 -9.77 0.78 -3.69
CA HIS A 70 -10.17 0.56 -5.07
C HIS A 70 -8.96 0.70 -6.01
N GLY A 71 -9.08 0.20 -7.24
CA GLY A 71 -8.03 0.31 -8.22
C GLY A 71 -7.81 1.77 -8.65
N PRO A 72 -6.64 2.11 -9.20
CA PRO A 72 -6.39 3.46 -9.73
C PRO A 72 -7.37 3.85 -10.83
N ASP A 73 -7.86 2.89 -11.61
CA ASP A 73 -8.84 3.11 -12.66
C ASP A 73 -10.25 3.38 -12.11
N ASP A 74 -10.61 2.81 -10.94
CA ASP A 74 -11.91 3.08 -10.30
C ASP A 74 -12.01 4.52 -9.77
N ALA A 75 -10.87 5.16 -9.46
CA ALA A 75 -10.82 6.55 -9.00
C ALA A 75 -11.12 7.57 -10.12
N ALA A 76 -10.95 7.20 -11.39
CA ALA A 76 -11.17 8.08 -12.54
C ALA A 76 -12.67 8.27 -12.87
N GLU A 77 -13.51 7.29 -12.53
CA GLU A 77 -14.93 7.25 -12.92
C GLU A 77 -15.86 8.09 -12.01
N SER A 78 -15.34 8.78 -10.98
CA SER A 78 -16.12 9.73 -10.16
C SER A 78 -15.98 11.20 -10.59
N GLY A 79 -15.30 11.48 -11.71
CA GLY A 79 -15.05 12.85 -12.18
C GLY A 79 -15.84 13.31 -13.43
N GLY A 80 -16.69 12.46 -14.03
CA GLY A 80 -17.22 12.71 -15.36
C GLY A 80 -18.65 12.24 -15.59
N ALA A 81 -19.63 12.90 -14.99
CA ALA A 81 -21.02 12.86 -15.46
C ALA A 81 -21.70 14.22 -15.26
N ALA A 82 -21.30 15.20 -16.07
CA ALA A 82 -22.11 16.36 -16.40
C ALA A 82 -22.02 16.55 -17.92
N GLY A 83 -23.09 16.18 -18.62
CA GLY A 83 -23.27 16.30 -20.06
C GLY A 83 -24.65 15.81 -20.45
#